data_AF-A0A5K1HIL6-F1
#
_entry.id   AF-A0A5K1HIL6-F1
#
_cell.length_a   1.000
_cell.length_b   1.000
_cell.length_c   1.000
_cell.angle_alpha   90.00
_cell.angle_beta   90.00
_cell.angle_gamma   90.00
#
_symmetry.space_group_name_H-M   'P 1'
#
loop_
_entity.id
_entity.type
_entity.pdbx_description
1 polymer ?
#
loop_
_entity_poly.entity_id
_entity_poly.type
_entity_poly.pdbx_seq_one_letter_code
_entity_poly.pdbx_strand_id
1 'polypeptide(L)' 'RKVILATNIAESSLTIPDVKYVIDSGYVKVKMFDWEAGIDKMIVVPCGKSSANQRAGRAGRVTDGECFR' A
#
# COMPACT_ATOMS: atom_id res chain seq x y z
N ARG A 1 -1.27 -20.12 -9.66
CA ARG A 1 -1.38 -18.64 -9.61
C ARG A 1 -1.11 -18.21 -8.17
N LYS A 2 -0.38 -17.10 -7.96
CA LYS A 2 -0.01 -16.62 -6.62
C LYS A 2 -0.82 -15.36 -6.30
N VAL A 3 -1.38 -15.29 -5.10
CA VAL A 3 -2.06 -14.10 -4.57
C VAL A 3 -1.37 -13.71 -3.28
N ILE A 4 -1.11 -12.42 -3.11
CA ILE A 4 -0.37 -11.90 -1.97
C ILE A 4 -1.23 -10.80 -1.35
N LEU A 5 -1.63 -11.02 -0.11
CA LEU A 5 -2.28 -10.01 0.70
C LEU A 5 -1.19 -9.33 1.53
N ALA A 6 -1.03 -8.02 1.35
CA ALA A 6 0.02 -7.26 2.00
C ALA A 6 -0.51 -5.91 2.49
N THR A 7 0.18 -5.37 3.49
CA THR A 7 0.03 -3.98 3.92
C THR A 7 0.94 -3.07 3.09
N ASN A 8 1.05 -1.80 3.49
CA ASN A 8 2.00 -0.85 2.92
C ASN A 8 3.49 -1.29 2.99
N ILE A 9 3.83 -2.39 3.68
CA ILE A 9 5.17 -3.01 3.60
C ILE A 9 5.54 -3.39 2.16
N ALA A 10 4.57 -3.84 1.35
CA ALA A 10 4.83 -4.21 -0.05
C ALA A 10 5.13 -2.99 -0.94
N GLU A 11 4.80 -1.78 -0.50
CA GLU A 11 5.04 -0.54 -1.23
C GLU A 11 6.53 -0.22 -1.36
N SER A 12 7.28 -0.34 -0.26
CA SER A 12 8.68 0.11 -0.20
C SER A 12 9.66 -1.00 0.22
N SER A 13 9.30 -1.84 1.19
CA SER A 13 10.26 -2.69 1.90
C SER A 13 10.57 -4.03 1.24
N LEU A 14 9.75 -4.50 0.30
CA LEU A 14 9.89 -5.82 -0.32
C LEU A 14 9.70 -5.79 -1.83
N THR A 15 10.67 -6.32 -2.58
CA THR A 15 10.51 -6.58 -4.00
C THR A 15 9.98 -8.00 -4.19
N ILE A 16 8.79 -8.10 -4.76
CA ILE A 16 8.19 -9.38 -5.10
C ILE A 16 8.29 -9.54 -6.62
N PRO A 17 8.99 -10.57 -7.13
CA PRO A 17 9.05 -10.81 -8.56
C PRO A 17 7.69 -11.20 -9.11
N ASP A 18 7.47 -10.93 -10.40
CA ASP A 18 6.33 -11.40 -11.20
C ASP A 18 4.93 -10.93 -10.72
N VAL A 19 4.85 -9.74 -10.11
CA VAL A 19 3.57 -9.10 -9.80
C VAL A 19 3.01 -8.43 -11.05
N LYS A 20 1.97 -9.05 -11.62
CA LYS A 20 1.26 -8.52 -12.79
C LYS A 20 0.11 -7.58 -12.44
N TYR A 21 -0.58 -7.85 -11.33
CA TYR A 21 -1.77 -7.11 -10.93
C TYR A 21 -1.60 -6.56 -9.51
N VAL A 22 -1.94 -5.29 -9.33
CA VAL A 22 -2.04 -4.64 -8.02
C VAL A 22 -3.49 -4.22 -7.82
N ILE A 23 -4.03 -4.53 -6.64
CA ILE A 23 -5.33 -4.03 -6.18
C ILE A 23 -5.03 -3.11 -5.00
N ASP A 24 -5.20 -1.81 -5.20
CA ASP A 24 -4.92 -0.77 -4.21
C ASP A 24 -6.22 -0.34 -3.53
N SER A 25 -6.34 -0.58 -2.22
CA SER A 25 -7.51 -0.15 -1.46
C SER A 25 -7.61 1.37 -1.32
N GLY A 26 -6.53 2.12 -1.58
CA GLY A 26 -6.50 3.57 -1.43
C GLY A 26 -6.38 4.05 0.02
N TYR A 27 -6.20 3.16 1.00
CA TYR A 27 -6.08 3.51 2.42
C TYR A 27 -4.73 3.09 3.01
N VAL A 28 -4.42 3.65 4.18
CA VAL A 28 -3.28 3.28 5.03
C VAL A 28 -3.68 3.40 6.49
N LYS A 29 -3.11 2.55 7.34
CA LYS A 29 -3.24 2.68 8.79
C LYS A 29 -2.03 3.43 9.34
N VAL A 30 -2.27 4.56 9.98
CA VAL A 30 -1.21 5.41 10.54
C VAL A 30 -1.35 5.53 12.04
N LYS A 31 -0.22 5.67 12.72
CA LYS A 31 -0.18 6.03 14.13
C LYS A 31 -0.35 7.54 14.22
N MET A 32 -1.37 7.99 14.95
CA MET A 32 -1.63 9.39 15.24
C MET A 32 -1.76 9.56 16.75
N PHE A 33 -1.07 10.55 17.28
CA PHE A 33 -1.11 10.87 18.71
C PHE A 33 -2.40 11.64 19.02
N ASP A 34 -3.17 11.16 20.00
CA ASP A 34 -4.33 11.84 20.53
C ASP A 34 -3.92 12.61 21.79
N TRP A 35 -3.92 13.95 21.69
CA TRP A 35 -3.50 14.84 22.75
C TRP A 35 -4.49 14.93 23.91
N GLU A 36 -5.79 14.66 23.68
CA GLU A 36 -6.81 14.66 24.72
C GLU A 36 -6.70 13.40 25.58
N ALA A 37 -6.49 12.25 24.92
CA ALA A 37 -6.39 10.96 25.59
C ALA A 37 -4.95 10.63 26.07
N GLY A 38 -3.94 11.36 25.59
CA GLY A 38 -2.53 11.13 25.93
C GLY A 38 -1.95 9.82 25.40
N ILE A 39 -2.54 9.24 24.35
CA ILE A 39 -2.18 7.92 23.81
C ILE A 39 -2.05 7.94 22.28
N ASP A 40 -1.27 7.00 21.75
CA ASP A 40 -1.24 6.71 20.31
C ASP A 40 -2.47 5.92 19.87
N LYS A 41 -3.11 6.37 18.79
CA LYS A 41 -4.20 5.65 18.11
C LYS A 41 -3.78 5.23 16.71
N MET A 42 -4.24 4.05 16.29
CA MET A 42 -4.06 3.56 14.92
C MET A 42 -5.32 3.83 14.11
N ILE A 43 -5.29 4.84 13.25
CA ILE A 43 -6.43 5.25 12.43
C ILE A 43 -6.23 4.87 10.97
N VAL A 44 -7.32 4.56 10.27
CA VAL A 44 -7.32 4.33 8.82
C VAL A 44 -7.62 5.65 8.13
N VAL A 45 -6.75 6.05 7.21
CA VAL A 45 -6.87 7.29 6.44
C VAL A 45 -6.63 7.03 4.96
N PRO A 46 -7.13 7.88 4.05
CA PRO A 46 -6.76 7.79 2.64
C PRO A 46 -5.24 7.88 2.46
N CYS A 47 -4.70 7.06 1.58
CA CYS A 47 -3.28 7.13 1.23
C CYS A 47 -2.98 8.38 0.39
N GLY A 48 -1.76 8.91 0.53
CA GLY A 48 -1.32 10.03 -0.29
C GLY A 48 -1.18 9.63 -1.77
N LYS A 49 -1.35 10.59 -2.68
CA LYS A 49 -1.20 10.37 -4.13
C LYS A 49 0.15 9.74 -4.51
N SER A 50 1.23 10.16 -3.85
CA SER A 50 2.57 9.59 -4.05
C SER A 50 2.64 8.11 -3.67
N SER A 51 2.02 7.72 -2.56
CA SER A 51 1.95 6.34 -2.09
C SER A 51 1.13 5.49 -3.06
N ALA A 52 -0.03 5.99 -3.48
CA ALA A 52 -0.87 5.32 -4.48
C ALA A 52 -0.14 5.09 -5.82
N ASN A 53 0.70 6.05 -6.25
CA ASN A 53 1.54 5.91 -7.44
C ASN A 53 2.66 4.88 -7.24
N GLN A 54 3.31 4.85 -6.07
CA GLN A 54 4.33 3.84 -5.77
C GLN A 54 3.74 2.43 -5.77
N ARG A 55 2.54 2.24 -5.22
CA ARG A 55 1.80 0.97 -5.24
C ARG A 55 1.50 0.51 -6.67
N ALA A 56 1.00 1.42 -7.52
CA ALA A 56 0.74 1.11 -8.92
C ALA A 56 2.01 0.66 -9.66
N GLY A 57 3.15 1.30 -9.37
CA GLY A 57 4.46 0.93 -9.93
C GLY A 57 5.04 -0.41 -9.44
N ARG A 58 4.35 -1.12 -8.53
CA ARG A 58 4.70 -2.51 -8.18
C ARG A 58 4.14 -3.51 -9.17
N ALA A 59 3.09 -3.15 -9.91
CA ALA A 59 2.64 -3.91 -11.07
C ALA A 59 3.61 -3.65 -12.23
N GLY A 60 3.92 -4.71 -12.97
CA GLY A 60 4.50 -4.56 -14.30
C GLY A 60 6.00 -4.31 -14.36
N ARG A 61 6.75 -4.79 -13.35
CA ARG A 61 8.23 -4.69 -13.33
C ARG A 61 8.92 -5.56 -14.39
N VAL A 62 8.30 -6.66 -14.80
CA VAL A 62 8.87 -7.69 -15.70
C VAL A 62 8.04 -7.84 -16.98
N THR A 63 6.73 -7.63 -16.89
CA THR A 63 5.77 -7.73 -18.01
C THR A 63 4.80 -6.55 -17.91
N ASP A 64 3.91 -6.35 -18.88
CA ASP A 64 2.80 -5.41 -18.71
C ASP A 64 2.03 -5.73 -17.43
N GLY A 65 1.70 -4.70 -16.66
CA GLY A 65 0.99 -4.83 -15.39
C GLY A 65 -0.12 -3.80 -15.28
N GLU A 66 -1.14 -4.14 -14.49
CA GLU A 66 -2.31 -3.31 -14.28
C GLU A 66 -2.51 -3.05 -12.79
N CYS A 67 -2.90 -1.81 -12.48
CA CYS A 67 -3.29 -1.42 -11.13
C CYS A 67 -4.78 -1.06 -11.13
N PHE A 68 -5.53 -1.71 -10.26
CA PHE A 68 -6.92 -1.42 -9.99
C PHE A 68 -7.00 -0.67 -8.67
N ARG A 69 -7.73 0.44 -8.65
CA ARG A 69 -7.98 1.26 -7.46
C ARG A 69 -9.45 1.59 -7.39
#